data_AF-A0ABD3Q3V3-F1
#
_entry.id   AF-A0ABD3Q3V3-F1
#
_cell.length_a   1.000
_cell.length_b   1.000
_cell.length_c   1.000
_cell.angle_alpha   90.00
_cell.angle_beta   90.00
_cell.angle_gamma   90.00
#
_symmetry.space_group_name_H-M   'P 1'
#
loop_
_entity.id
_entity.type
_entity.pdbx_description
1 polymer ?
#
loop_
_entity_poly.entity_id
_entity_poly.type
_entity_poly.pdbx_seq_one_letter_code
_entity_poly.pdbx_strand_id
1 'polypeptide(L)'
;MNASKNSSRKRQSSITANNNSRSNDVVDAEDENAAAGEYLLDRIRILLNRLQTTAEILQNWPDAKGGDDSRRVHAETSAELIASVRKIALGARSVERHVNGAGAGDGGGGGGSASSTEAFRKSLEEEYPIPLDLLDLLDVGQPTFGINPQCYARGLMLEALRQLSVLERRKRALGMLARSIEGGMTSDNDDDAAAAAVRARGAKGEMAGGGDNEDDAPNNNNKRKRDDRESDIDGPAKKIRQASSG
;
A
#
# COMPACT_ATOMS: atom_id res chain seq x y z
N MET A 1 24.44 68.45 -28.93
CA MET A 1 23.07 69.03 -28.92
C MET A 1 22.10 67.93 -28.53
N ASN A 2 21.14 68.29 -27.69
CA ASN A 2 20.32 67.43 -26.84
C ASN A 2 19.40 66.47 -27.62
N ALA A 3 19.31 65.22 -27.17
CA ALA A 3 18.19 64.33 -27.52
C ALA A 3 17.52 63.81 -26.23
N SER A 4 16.38 64.44 -25.93
CA SER A 4 15.32 64.00 -25.00
C SER A 4 14.91 62.56 -25.25
N LYS A 5 14.88 61.68 -24.25
CA LYS A 5 13.81 61.46 -23.24
C LYS A 5 12.42 61.10 -23.79
N ASN A 6 12.06 59.85 -23.48
CA ASN A 6 10.76 59.30 -23.06
C ASN A 6 9.59 59.24 -24.06
N SER A 7 9.15 58.01 -24.37
CA SER A 7 7.72 57.68 -24.38
C SER A 7 7.44 56.17 -24.26
N SER A 8 6.52 55.85 -23.36
CA SER A 8 5.57 54.72 -23.41
C SER A 8 6.06 53.28 -23.13
N ARG A 9 6.30 52.98 -21.84
CA ARG A 9 6.07 51.62 -21.30
C ARG A 9 4.59 51.42 -20.99
N LYS A 10 3.89 50.77 -21.92
CA LYS A 10 2.52 50.27 -21.73
C LYS A 10 2.59 49.05 -20.81
N ARG A 11 2.10 49.19 -19.57
CA ARG A 11 1.93 48.10 -18.60
C ARG A 11 0.84 47.16 -19.13
N GLN A 12 1.22 45.94 -19.51
CA GLN A 12 0.29 44.83 -19.60
C GLN A 12 0.13 44.24 -18.19
N SER A 13 -1.07 44.42 -17.65
CA SER A 13 -1.60 43.67 -16.53
C SER A 13 -1.98 42.27 -17.00
N SER A 14 -1.27 41.24 -16.54
CA SER A 14 -1.69 39.86 -16.71
C SER A 14 -1.79 39.17 -15.35
N ILE A 15 -3.02 39.14 -14.85
CA ILE A 15 -3.68 37.96 -14.26
C ILE A 15 -2.88 37.27 -13.14
N THR A 16 -3.11 37.72 -11.91
CA THR A 16 -2.94 36.88 -10.72
C THR A 16 -4.20 36.02 -10.60
N ALA A 17 -4.12 34.77 -11.06
CA ALA A 17 -5.19 33.79 -10.87
C ALA A 17 -5.31 33.45 -9.38
N ASN A 18 -6.49 33.71 -8.84
CA ASN A 18 -6.88 33.46 -7.47
C ASN A 18 -7.16 31.95 -7.29
N ASN A 19 -6.22 31.20 -6.71
CA ASN A 19 -6.28 29.74 -6.54
C ASN A 19 -6.77 29.29 -5.14
N ASN A 20 -7.42 30.15 -4.36
CA ASN A 20 -7.64 29.91 -2.93
C ASN A 20 -9.04 29.40 -2.54
N SER A 21 -9.81 28.78 -3.44
CA SER A 21 -11.20 28.36 -3.16
C SER A 21 -11.50 26.88 -3.40
N ARG A 22 -10.51 25.98 -3.37
CA ARG A 22 -10.69 24.57 -3.78
C ARG A 22 -10.56 23.52 -2.68
N SER A 23 -10.46 23.93 -1.42
CA SER A 23 -10.08 23.04 -0.30
C SER A 23 -11.23 22.60 0.61
N ASN A 24 -12.48 23.02 0.37
CA ASN A 24 -13.62 22.60 1.22
C ASN A 24 -14.45 21.45 0.62
N ASP A 25 -14.50 21.26 -0.70
CA ASP A 25 -15.34 20.21 -1.31
C ASP A 25 -14.77 18.78 -1.20
N VAL A 26 -13.49 18.63 -0.82
CA VAL A 26 -12.84 17.30 -0.76
C VAL A 26 -13.22 16.54 0.51
N VAL A 27 -13.48 17.26 1.61
CA VAL A 27 -13.73 16.63 2.92
C VAL A 27 -15.10 15.95 2.94
N ASP A 28 -16.10 16.55 2.29
CA ASP A 28 -17.47 16.01 2.28
C ASP A 28 -17.60 14.73 1.42
N ALA A 29 -16.73 14.55 0.40
CA ALA A 29 -16.79 13.40 -0.49
C ALA A 29 -16.22 12.10 0.13
N GLU A 30 -15.21 12.20 0.99
CA GLU A 30 -14.65 11.03 1.68
C GLU A 30 -15.64 10.43 2.68
N ASP A 31 -16.38 11.29 3.40
CA ASP A 31 -17.39 10.88 4.38
C ASP A 31 -18.60 10.20 3.71
N GLU A 32 -19.06 10.70 2.54
CA GLU A 32 -20.13 10.05 1.78
C GLU A 32 -19.74 8.67 1.23
N ASN A 33 -18.49 8.54 0.74
CA ASN A 33 -17.96 7.27 0.27
C ASN A 33 -17.81 6.25 1.40
N ALA A 34 -17.34 6.69 2.57
CA ALA A 34 -17.26 5.85 3.76
C ALA A 34 -18.65 5.32 4.17
N ALA A 35 -19.66 6.19 4.22
CA ALA A 35 -21.04 5.81 4.53
C ALA A 35 -21.62 4.81 3.50
N ALA A 36 -21.34 4.99 2.21
CA ALA A 36 -21.75 4.07 1.16
C ALA A 36 -21.08 2.68 1.29
N GLY A 37 -19.81 2.66 1.72
CA GLY A 37 -19.06 1.43 2.01
C GLY A 37 -19.58 0.71 3.25
N GLU A 38 -19.85 1.41 4.35
CA GLU A 38 -20.43 0.83 5.56
C GLU A 38 -21.80 0.20 5.29
N TYR A 39 -22.62 0.87 4.49
CA TYR A 39 -23.92 0.37 4.08
C TYR A 39 -23.82 -0.91 3.24
N LEU A 40 -22.85 -0.99 2.32
CA LEU A 40 -22.57 -2.20 1.56
C LEU A 40 -22.16 -3.36 2.49
N LEU A 41 -21.28 -3.09 3.46
CA LEU A 41 -20.84 -4.08 4.44
C LEU A 41 -22.01 -4.59 5.28
N ASP A 42 -22.91 -3.71 5.73
CA ASP A 42 -24.09 -4.11 6.50
C ASP A 42 -25.03 -5.00 5.67
N ARG A 43 -25.28 -4.65 4.40
CA ARG A 43 -26.06 -5.51 3.48
C ARG A 43 -25.43 -6.89 3.29
N ILE A 44 -24.11 -6.97 3.16
CA ILE A 44 -23.39 -8.25 3.05
C ILE A 44 -23.52 -9.06 4.35
N ARG A 45 -23.39 -8.43 5.52
CA ARG A 45 -23.60 -9.11 6.83
C ARG A 45 -25.01 -9.68 6.96
N ILE A 46 -26.02 -8.89 6.58
CA ILE A 46 -27.42 -9.36 6.58
C ILE A 46 -27.59 -10.56 5.64
N LEU A 47 -26.97 -10.53 4.45
CA LEU A 47 -27.03 -11.64 3.50
C LEU A 47 -26.35 -12.91 4.04
N LEU A 48 -25.17 -12.78 4.66
CA LEU A 48 -24.46 -13.89 5.29
C LEU A 48 -25.27 -14.50 6.44
N ASN A 49 -25.89 -13.67 7.29
CA ASN A 49 -26.77 -14.17 8.35
C ASN A 49 -27.97 -14.94 7.77
N ARG A 50 -28.59 -14.46 6.68
CA ARG A 50 -29.69 -15.18 6.01
C ARG A 50 -29.24 -16.51 5.40
N LEU A 51 -28.02 -16.57 4.85
CA LEU A 51 -27.43 -17.81 4.36
C LEU A 51 -27.21 -18.79 5.50
N GLN A 52 -26.68 -18.32 6.63
CA GLN A 52 -26.50 -19.14 7.82
C GLN A 52 -27.83 -19.71 8.34
N THR A 53 -28.86 -18.87 8.52
CA THR A 53 -30.17 -19.37 8.97
C THR A 53 -30.77 -20.38 7.99
N THR A 54 -30.53 -20.21 6.69
CA THR A 54 -30.99 -21.16 5.66
C THR A 54 -30.21 -22.48 5.74
N ALA A 55 -28.91 -22.42 6.03
CA ALA A 55 -28.10 -23.61 6.29
C ALA A 55 -28.58 -24.36 7.55
N GLU A 56 -29.00 -23.64 8.59
CA GLU A 56 -29.58 -24.24 9.81
C GLU A 56 -30.92 -24.94 9.52
N ILE A 57 -31.78 -24.38 8.66
CA ILE A 57 -33.02 -25.06 8.20
C ILE A 57 -32.69 -26.37 7.48
N LEU A 58 -31.65 -26.37 6.64
CA LEU A 58 -31.20 -27.58 5.92
C LEU A 58 -30.56 -28.62 6.85
N GLN A 59 -29.82 -28.18 7.88
CA GLN A 59 -29.25 -29.08 8.89
C GLN A 59 -30.34 -29.73 9.75
N ASN A 60 -31.40 -28.98 10.07
CA ASN A 60 -32.55 -29.45 10.83
C ASN A 60 -33.68 -29.98 9.94
N TRP A 61 -33.35 -30.45 8.74
CA TRP A 61 -34.36 -30.93 7.80
C TRP A 61 -35.15 -32.09 8.42
N PRO A 62 -36.49 -32.04 8.41
CA PRO A 62 -37.29 -33.09 9.05
C PRO A 62 -37.02 -34.45 8.40
N ASP A 63 -36.81 -35.47 9.24
CA ASP A 63 -36.68 -36.84 8.79
C ASP A 63 -38.02 -37.36 8.26
N ALA A 64 -38.00 -38.06 7.13
CA ALA A 64 -39.17 -38.63 6.47
C ALA A 64 -39.77 -39.86 7.21
N LYS A 65 -39.83 -39.85 8.54
CA LYS A 65 -40.45 -40.92 9.33
C LYS A 65 -41.97 -40.81 9.20
N GLY A 66 -42.55 -41.80 8.53
CA GLY A 66 -43.94 -41.82 8.08
C GLY A 66 -44.95 -41.66 9.21
N GLY A 67 -45.60 -40.50 9.24
CA GLY A 67 -46.81 -40.18 9.99
C GLY A 67 -47.51 -38.99 9.31
N ASP A 68 -48.82 -38.84 9.47
CA ASP A 68 -49.56 -37.73 8.84
C ASP A 68 -49.04 -36.35 9.31
N ASP A 69 -48.55 -36.25 10.54
CA ASP A 69 -47.90 -35.04 11.07
C ASP A 69 -46.58 -34.72 10.35
N SER A 70 -45.85 -35.73 9.86
CA SER A 70 -44.60 -35.53 9.12
C SER A 70 -44.85 -34.77 7.82
N ARG A 71 -45.92 -35.09 7.08
CA ARG A 71 -46.25 -34.40 5.81
C ARG A 71 -46.50 -32.90 6.01
N ARG A 72 -47.18 -32.53 7.11
CA ARG A 72 -47.44 -31.13 7.43
C ARG A 72 -46.16 -30.39 7.81
N VAL A 73 -45.32 -30.99 8.65
CA VAL A 73 -44.02 -30.42 9.04
C VAL A 73 -43.11 -30.24 7.81
N HIS A 74 -43.08 -31.20 6.88
CA HIS A 74 -42.36 -31.08 5.61
C HIS A 74 -42.89 -29.94 4.74
N ALA A 75 -44.22 -29.78 4.64
CA ALA A 75 -44.80 -28.69 3.86
C ALA A 75 -44.45 -27.32 4.45
N GLU A 76 -44.57 -27.16 5.77
CA GLU A 76 -44.25 -25.91 6.48
C GLU A 76 -42.76 -25.55 6.37
N THR A 77 -41.85 -26.49 6.65
CA THR A 77 -40.39 -26.30 6.52
C THR A 77 -39.95 -26.05 5.08
N SER A 78 -40.56 -26.71 4.09
CA SER A 78 -40.28 -26.43 2.68
C SER A 78 -40.73 -25.03 2.25
N ALA A 79 -41.89 -24.56 2.74
CA ALA A 79 -42.36 -23.20 2.48
C ALA A 79 -41.44 -22.16 3.12
N GLU A 80 -40.96 -22.41 4.33
CA GLU A 80 -39.99 -21.57 5.03
C GLU A 80 -38.64 -21.51 4.28
N LEU A 81 -38.12 -22.66 3.82
CA LEU A 81 -36.91 -22.72 3.02
C LEU A 81 -37.05 -21.89 1.73
N ILE A 82 -38.15 -22.07 0.99
CA ILE A 82 -38.42 -21.31 -0.24
C ILE A 82 -38.48 -19.81 0.06
N ALA A 83 -39.13 -19.40 1.15
CA ALA A 83 -39.20 -18.00 1.54
C ALA A 83 -37.80 -17.44 1.88
N SER A 84 -36.98 -18.20 2.59
CA SER A 84 -35.60 -17.83 2.95
C SER A 84 -34.70 -17.70 1.71
N VAL A 85 -34.78 -18.65 0.77
CA VAL A 85 -34.07 -18.58 -0.52
C VAL A 85 -34.49 -17.34 -1.32
N ARG A 86 -35.79 -17.01 -1.37
CA ARG A 86 -36.27 -15.78 -2.02
C ARG A 86 -35.68 -14.52 -1.37
N LYS A 87 -35.61 -14.47 -0.03
CA LYS A 87 -34.98 -13.35 0.71
C LYS A 87 -33.48 -13.23 0.42
N ILE A 88 -32.78 -14.36 0.25
CA ILE A 88 -31.36 -14.38 -0.16
C ILE A 88 -31.22 -13.81 -1.58
N ALA A 89 -32.01 -14.30 -2.54
CA ALA A 89 -31.94 -13.84 -3.92
C ALA A 89 -32.23 -12.32 -4.05
N LEU A 90 -33.22 -11.80 -3.32
CA LEU A 90 -33.49 -10.37 -3.26
C LEU A 90 -32.37 -9.59 -2.59
N GLY A 91 -31.77 -10.13 -1.52
CA GLY A 91 -30.61 -9.52 -0.85
C GLY A 91 -29.40 -9.44 -1.77
N ALA A 92 -29.07 -10.50 -2.51
CA ALA A 92 -27.98 -10.55 -3.47
C ALA A 92 -28.17 -9.50 -4.59
N ARG A 93 -29.37 -9.40 -5.16
CA ARG A 93 -29.70 -8.35 -6.15
C ARG A 93 -29.55 -6.93 -5.58
N SER A 94 -29.86 -6.75 -4.31
CA SER A 94 -29.70 -5.46 -3.63
C SER A 94 -28.23 -5.07 -3.47
N VAL A 95 -27.37 -6.04 -3.12
CA VAL A 95 -25.90 -5.85 -3.06
C VAL A 95 -25.34 -5.53 -4.45
N GLU A 96 -25.71 -6.31 -5.46
CA GLU A 96 -25.29 -6.11 -6.86
C GLU A 96 -25.64 -4.71 -7.36
N ARG A 97 -26.88 -4.25 -7.11
CA ARG A 97 -27.32 -2.90 -7.47
C ARG A 97 -26.45 -1.81 -6.83
N HIS A 98 -26.13 -1.97 -5.55
CA HIS A 98 -25.29 -1.02 -4.82
C HIS A 98 -23.88 -0.93 -5.40
N VAL A 99 -23.25 -2.08 -5.67
CA VAL A 99 -21.90 -2.15 -6.25
C VAL A 99 -21.88 -1.58 -7.67
N ASN A 100 -22.89 -1.89 -8.48
CA ASN A 100 -22.97 -1.42 -9.86
C ASN A 100 -23.37 0.06 -9.98
N GLY A 101 -23.68 0.76 -8.88
CA GLY A 101 -24.18 2.13 -8.90
C GLY A 101 -25.57 2.27 -9.54
N ALA A 102 -26.24 1.15 -9.81
CA ALA A 102 -27.63 1.14 -10.23
C ALA A 102 -28.46 1.36 -8.95
N GLY A 103 -28.75 2.63 -8.66
CA GLY A 103 -29.32 3.10 -7.38
C GLY A 103 -30.48 2.27 -6.81
N ALA A 104 -30.81 2.53 -5.56
CA ALA A 104 -31.83 1.80 -4.80
C ALA A 104 -33.18 1.74 -5.55
N GLY A 105 -33.42 0.63 -6.27
CA GLY A 105 -34.67 0.40 -6.97
C GLY A 105 -35.82 0.24 -5.98
N ASP A 106 -36.65 1.28 -5.89
CA ASP A 106 -38.07 1.28 -5.49
C ASP A 106 -38.45 0.44 -4.26
N GLY A 107 -37.64 0.54 -3.20
CA GLY A 107 -37.87 -0.16 -1.93
C GLY A 107 -37.47 0.74 -0.77
N GLY A 108 -38.41 1.61 -0.37
CA GLY A 108 -38.27 2.70 0.60
C GLY A 108 -37.29 2.49 1.77
N GLY A 109 -36.53 3.55 2.04
CA GLY A 109 -35.90 3.79 3.34
C GLY A 109 -34.41 3.52 3.42
N GLY A 110 -33.60 4.38 2.79
CA GLY A 110 -32.14 4.41 2.99
C GLY A 110 -31.50 5.45 2.09
N GLY A 111 -31.27 6.65 2.62
CA GLY A 111 -30.93 7.88 1.91
C GLY A 111 -29.54 7.96 1.29
N GLY A 112 -29.19 7.03 0.40
CA GLY A 112 -28.08 7.20 -0.54
C GLY A 112 -28.58 7.82 -1.84
N SER A 113 -28.12 9.03 -2.19
CA SER A 113 -28.35 9.62 -3.50
C SER A 113 -27.72 8.72 -4.57
N ALA A 114 -28.35 8.51 -5.73
CA ALA A 114 -27.76 7.72 -6.82
C ALA A 114 -26.36 8.24 -7.23
N SER A 115 -26.14 9.55 -7.04
CA SER A 115 -24.83 10.20 -7.22
C SER A 115 -23.75 9.72 -6.24
N SER A 116 -24.09 9.45 -4.97
CA SER A 116 -23.10 8.98 -3.98
C SER A 116 -22.69 7.54 -4.22
N THR A 117 -23.61 6.69 -4.69
CA THR A 117 -23.26 5.31 -5.09
C THR A 117 -22.39 5.26 -6.35
N GLU A 118 -22.58 6.19 -7.28
CA GLU A 118 -21.74 6.29 -8.48
C GLU A 118 -20.35 6.85 -8.15
N ALA A 119 -20.27 7.83 -7.25
CA ALA A 119 -19.00 8.35 -6.74
C ALA A 119 -18.21 7.27 -5.99
N PHE A 120 -18.88 6.51 -5.12
CA PHE A 120 -18.28 5.37 -4.42
C PHE A 120 -17.75 4.31 -5.40
N ARG A 121 -18.53 3.98 -6.44
CA ARG A 121 -18.08 3.06 -7.49
C ARG A 121 -16.84 3.56 -8.21
N LYS A 122 -16.81 4.83 -8.61
CA LYS A 122 -15.63 5.44 -9.25
C LYS A 122 -14.42 5.41 -8.32
N SER A 123 -14.59 5.72 -7.03
CA SER A 123 -13.50 5.60 -6.05
C SER A 123 -12.99 4.14 -5.94
N LEU A 124 -13.88 3.14 -5.91
CA LEU A 124 -13.44 1.74 -5.92
C LEU A 124 -12.67 1.33 -7.19
N GLU A 125 -13.10 1.82 -8.37
CA GLU A 125 -12.47 1.47 -9.64
C GLU A 125 -11.16 2.24 -9.88
N GLU A 126 -11.07 3.51 -9.49
CA GLU A 126 -9.95 4.40 -9.80
C GLU A 126 -8.92 4.48 -8.67
N GLU A 127 -9.38 4.53 -7.41
CA GLU A 127 -8.53 4.83 -6.25
C GLU A 127 -8.07 3.55 -5.54
N TYR A 128 -8.92 2.52 -5.49
CA TYR A 128 -8.65 1.28 -4.78
C TYR A 128 -8.72 0.02 -5.66
N PRO A 129 -7.95 -0.05 -6.76
CA PRO A 129 -7.93 -1.25 -7.60
C PRO A 129 -7.43 -2.45 -6.79
N ILE A 130 -8.23 -3.51 -6.73
CA ILE A 130 -7.87 -4.74 -6.04
C ILE A 130 -6.85 -5.50 -6.91
N PRO A 131 -5.63 -5.79 -6.42
CA PRO A 131 -4.64 -6.53 -7.19
C PRO A 131 -5.15 -7.93 -7.57
N LEU A 132 -5.00 -8.32 -8.84
CA LEU A 132 -5.42 -9.65 -9.33
C LEU A 132 -4.76 -10.78 -8.55
N ASP A 133 -3.47 -10.65 -8.24
CA ASP A 133 -2.72 -11.62 -7.42
C ASP A 133 -3.38 -11.85 -6.06
N LEU A 134 -3.98 -10.81 -5.45
CA LEU A 134 -4.69 -10.96 -4.19
C LEU A 134 -5.99 -11.75 -4.37
N LEU A 135 -6.71 -11.55 -5.48
CA LEU A 135 -7.92 -12.32 -5.78
C LEU A 135 -7.61 -13.80 -5.99
N ASP A 136 -6.55 -14.11 -6.73
CA ASP A 136 -6.12 -15.49 -6.95
C ASP A 136 -5.71 -16.17 -5.63
N LEU A 137 -4.99 -15.46 -4.76
CA LEU A 137 -4.60 -15.97 -3.43
C LEU A 137 -5.78 -16.17 -2.47
N LEU A 138 -6.86 -15.41 -2.66
CA LEU A 138 -8.10 -15.59 -1.90
C LEU A 138 -8.89 -16.81 -2.40
N ASP A 139 -8.83 -17.10 -3.71
CA ASP A 139 -9.57 -18.20 -4.34
C ASP A 139 -8.91 -19.58 -4.15
N VAL A 140 -7.57 -19.65 -4.03
CA VAL A 140 -6.81 -20.89 -3.82
C VAL A 140 -7.07 -21.55 -2.44
N GLY A 141 -7.83 -20.89 -1.55
CA GLY A 141 -8.04 -21.29 -0.16
C GLY A 141 -9.18 -22.27 0.12
N GLN A 142 -9.08 -23.51 -0.34
CA GLN A 142 -9.85 -24.65 0.21
C GLN A 142 -8.88 -25.77 0.59
N PRO A 143 -8.90 -26.32 1.83
CA PRO A 143 -10.01 -26.29 2.80
C PRO A 143 -9.85 -25.30 3.98
N THR A 144 -8.67 -24.70 4.17
CA THR A 144 -8.43 -23.69 5.20
C THR A 144 -8.34 -22.34 4.51
N PHE A 145 -9.33 -21.46 4.77
CA PHE A 145 -9.42 -20.05 4.36
C PHE A 145 -8.16 -19.48 3.69
N GLY A 146 -8.33 -18.91 2.48
CA GLY A 146 -7.26 -18.29 1.69
C GLY A 146 -6.41 -17.26 2.45
N ILE A 147 -5.31 -16.82 1.83
CA ILE A 147 -4.35 -15.92 2.50
C ILE A 147 -5.07 -14.68 3.02
N ASN A 148 -4.88 -14.38 4.31
CA ASN A 148 -5.44 -13.17 4.91
C ASN A 148 -4.90 -11.94 4.14
N PRO A 149 -5.76 -11.03 3.64
CA PRO A 149 -5.32 -9.86 2.86
C PRO A 149 -4.32 -8.98 3.62
N GLN A 150 -4.37 -8.97 4.95
CA GLN A 150 -3.40 -8.27 5.80
C GLN A 150 -1.99 -8.87 5.68
N CYS A 151 -1.88 -10.19 5.52
CA CYS A 151 -0.60 -10.86 5.28
C CYS A 151 -0.02 -10.50 3.92
N TYR A 152 -0.86 -10.42 2.88
CA TYR A 152 -0.45 -9.96 1.55
C TYR A 152 0.09 -8.52 1.60
N ALA A 153 -0.66 -7.60 2.21
CA ALA A 153 -0.25 -6.20 2.35
C ALA A 153 1.09 -6.06 3.11
N ARG A 154 1.23 -6.80 4.22
CA ARG A 154 2.48 -6.82 5.00
C ARG A 154 3.66 -7.39 4.19
N GLY A 155 3.42 -8.45 3.42
CA GLY A 155 4.43 -9.05 2.54
C GLY A 155 4.90 -8.06 1.48
N LEU A 156 3.95 -7.38 0.81
CA LEU A 156 4.23 -6.36 -0.19
C LEU A 156 5.08 -5.21 0.40
N MET A 157 4.72 -4.73 1.59
CA MET A 157 5.47 -3.66 2.27
C MET A 157 6.90 -4.10 2.62
N LEU A 158 7.08 -5.32 3.14
CA LEU A 158 8.42 -5.85 3.46
C LEU A 158 9.27 -6.00 2.20
N GLU A 159 8.68 -6.45 1.10
CA GLU A 159 9.37 -6.58 -0.17
C GLU A 159 9.75 -5.21 -0.75
N ALA A 160 8.87 -4.20 -0.66
CA ALA A 160 9.20 -2.83 -1.06
C ALA A 160 10.37 -2.25 -0.25
N LEU A 161 10.38 -2.46 1.07
CA LEU A 161 11.50 -2.04 1.93
C LEU A 161 12.80 -2.78 1.58
N ARG A 162 12.70 -4.08 1.27
CA ARG A 162 13.85 -4.87 0.82
C ARG A 162 14.42 -4.30 -0.48
N GLN A 163 13.58 -4.03 -1.47
CA GLN A 163 13.99 -3.45 -2.75
C GLN A 163 14.59 -2.06 -2.58
N LEU A 164 13.99 -1.20 -1.75
CA LEU A 164 14.53 0.13 -1.42
C LEU A 164 15.94 0.04 -0.84
N SER A 165 16.16 -0.86 0.13
CA SER A 165 17.48 -1.05 0.74
C SER A 165 18.56 -1.50 -0.27
N VAL A 166 18.16 -2.31 -1.27
CA VAL A 166 19.06 -2.74 -2.35
C VAL A 166 19.39 -1.55 -3.27
N LEU A 167 18.40 -0.73 -3.61
CA LEU A 167 18.61 0.47 -4.42
C LEU A 167 19.50 1.49 -3.71
N GLU A 168 19.34 1.71 -2.40
CA GLU A 168 20.19 2.61 -1.63
C GLU A 168 21.65 2.18 -1.61
N ARG A 169 21.92 0.87 -1.45
CA ARG A 169 23.28 0.32 -1.53
C ARG A 169 23.90 0.57 -2.91
N ARG A 170 23.14 0.34 -3.98
CA ARG A 170 23.59 0.62 -5.36
C ARG A 170 23.83 2.11 -5.60
N LYS A 171 22.93 2.98 -5.13
CA LYS A 171 23.08 4.44 -5.20
C LYS A 171 24.36 4.90 -4.50
N ARG A 172 24.67 4.34 -3.32
CA ARG A 172 25.92 4.64 -2.60
C ARG A 172 27.15 4.16 -3.36
N ALA A 173 27.12 2.95 -3.92
CA ALA A 173 28.23 2.43 -4.72
C ALA A 173 28.50 3.29 -5.97
N LEU A 174 27.44 3.69 -6.68
CA LEU A 174 27.54 4.61 -7.81
C LEU A 174 28.03 6.00 -7.40
N GLY A 175 27.60 6.50 -6.24
CA GLY A 175 28.11 7.76 -5.69
C GLY A 175 29.61 7.71 -5.35
N MET A 176 30.11 6.57 -4.86
CA MET A 176 31.54 6.37 -4.65
C MET A 176 32.31 6.30 -5.97
N LEU A 177 31.77 5.59 -6.97
CA LEU A 177 32.35 5.53 -8.31
C LEU A 177 32.42 6.91 -8.96
N ALA A 178 31.33 7.68 -8.92
CA ALA A 178 31.28 9.04 -9.46
C ALA A 178 32.35 9.94 -8.83
N ARG A 179 32.47 9.92 -7.48
CA ARG A 179 33.53 10.67 -6.78
C ARG A 179 34.94 10.20 -7.16
N SER A 180 35.13 8.90 -7.38
CA SER A 180 36.43 8.38 -7.81
C SER A 180 36.79 8.82 -9.22
N ILE A 181 35.81 8.89 -10.13
CA ILE A 181 36.00 9.38 -11.48
C ILE A 181 36.29 10.89 -11.44
N GLU A 182 35.49 11.67 -10.72
CA GLU A 182 35.71 13.11 -10.54
C GLU A 182 37.10 13.39 -9.95
N GLY A 183 37.49 12.64 -8.91
CA GLY A 183 38.82 12.74 -8.30
C GLY A 183 39.96 12.45 -9.28
N GLY A 184 39.84 11.38 -10.08
CA GLY A 184 40.82 11.04 -11.12
C GLY A 184 40.92 12.12 -12.21
N MET A 185 39.78 12.65 -12.66
CA MET A 185 39.76 13.74 -13.64
C MET A 185 40.36 15.04 -13.10
N THR A 186 40.25 15.32 -11.80
CA THR A 186 40.89 16.49 -11.18
C THR A 186 42.39 16.28 -10.98
N SER A 187 42.84 15.09 -10.54
CA SER A 187 44.26 14.82 -10.33
C SER A 187 45.06 14.85 -11.63
N ASP A 188 44.50 14.35 -12.75
CA ASP A 188 45.18 14.40 -14.04
C ASP A 188 45.46 15.85 -14.49
N ASN A 189 44.58 16.81 -14.14
CA ASN A 189 44.79 18.23 -14.42
C ASN A 189 45.86 18.87 -13.50
N ASP A 190 45.91 18.47 -12.24
CA ASP A 190 46.88 18.99 -11.26
C ASP A 190 48.28 18.38 -11.49
N ASP A 191 48.36 17.11 -11.88
CA ASP A 191 49.62 16.44 -12.23
C ASP A 191 50.20 16.98 -13.54
N ASP A 192 49.38 17.32 -14.53
CA ASP A 192 49.83 18.02 -15.74
C ASP A 192 50.31 19.45 -15.43
N ALA A 193 49.64 20.17 -14.53
CA ALA A 193 50.06 21.50 -14.09
C ALA A 193 51.38 21.45 -13.27
N ALA A 194 51.53 20.45 -12.40
CA ALA A 194 52.74 20.21 -11.62
C ALA A 194 53.91 19.77 -12.52
N ALA A 195 53.67 18.89 -13.48
CA ALA A 195 54.69 18.48 -14.47
C ALA A 195 55.12 19.65 -15.37
N ALA A 196 54.20 20.55 -15.74
CA ALA A 196 54.54 21.79 -16.44
C ALA A 196 55.38 22.75 -15.58
N ALA A 197 55.06 22.88 -14.28
CA ALA A 197 55.84 23.69 -13.34
C ALA A 197 57.25 23.12 -13.07
N VAL A 198 57.39 21.79 -13.02
CA VAL A 198 58.69 21.10 -12.88
C VAL A 198 59.53 21.25 -14.15
N ARG A 199 58.94 21.14 -15.35
CA ARG A 199 59.66 21.44 -16.61
C ARG A 199 60.09 22.91 -16.70
N ALA A 200 59.29 23.84 -16.19
CA ALA A 200 59.67 25.26 -16.13
C ALA A 200 60.81 25.53 -15.14
N ARG A 201 60.94 24.75 -14.06
CA ARG A 201 62.05 24.84 -13.08
C ARG A 201 63.31 24.10 -13.52
N GLY A 202 63.20 23.00 -14.27
CA GLY A 202 64.33 22.25 -14.81
C GLY A 202 65.17 22.99 -15.86
N ALA A 203 64.69 24.13 -16.37
CA ALA A 203 65.46 25.01 -17.25
C ALA A 203 66.36 26.02 -16.50
N LYS A 204 66.43 25.96 -15.16
CA LYS A 204 67.15 26.97 -14.34
C LYS A 204 67.86 26.34 -13.11
N GLY A 205 69.09 25.85 -13.31
CA GLY A 205 70.07 25.49 -12.25
C GLY A 205 70.01 24.02 -11.82
N GLU A 206 71.02 23.16 -11.97
CA GLU A 206 72.43 23.24 -11.54
C GLU A 206 72.62 23.18 -10.01
N MET A 207 73.13 22.03 -9.55
CA MET A 207 73.84 21.68 -8.29
C MET A 207 73.32 22.14 -6.90
N ALA A 208 72.87 21.18 -6.08
CA ALA A 208 73.24 20.95 -4.66
C ALA A 208 72.27 19.93 -4.01
N GLY A 209 72.73 18.75 -3.57
CA GLY A 209 72.85 18.39 -2.14
C GLY A 209 71.49 18.03 -1.51
N GLY A 210 71.13 16.77 -1.26
CA GLY A 210 71.71 15.88 -0.24
C GLY A 210 70.95 16.07 1.09
N GLY A 211 70.17 15.08 1.53
CA GLY A 211 69.50 15.13 2.85
C GLY A 211 68.33 14.16 3.04
N ASP A 212 68.70 12.93 3.42
CA ASP A 212 68.09 12.02 4.42
C ASP A 212 66.57 11.80 4.50
N ASN A 213 66.24 10.52 4.27
CA ASN A 213 65.01 9.82 4.64
C ASN A 213 64.89 9.71 6.17
N GLU A 214 63.71 10.00 6.72
CA GLU A 214 63.27 9.37 7.96
C GLU A 214 61.77 9.07 7.90
N ASP A 215 61.48 7.80 8.18
CA ASP A 215 60.20 7.12 8.14
C ASP A 215 59.20 7.67 9.16
N ASP A 216 57.95 7.88 8.75
CA ASP A 216 56.84 7.91 9.72
C ASP A 216 55.56 7.29 9.14
N ALA A 217 55.30 6.06 9.58
CA ALA A 217 54.16 5.24 9.21
C ALA A 217 52.93 5.56 10.09
N PRO A 218 51.71 5.72 9.54
CA PRO A 218 50.52 5.88 10.35
C PRO A 218 50.00 4.52 10.89
N ASN A 219 50.10 4.37 12.21
CA ASN A 219 49.55 3.28 13.02
C ASN A 219 48.01 3.27 12.99
N ASN A 220 47.42 2.33 12.26
CA ASN A 220 45.96 2.16 12.10
C ASN A 220 45.39 1.12 13.07
N ASN A 221 45.16 1.53 14.33
CA ASN A 221 44.47 0.71 15.34
C ASN A 221 42.98 1.04 15.38
N ASN A 222 42.19 0.50 14.44
CA ASN A 222 40.73 0.50 14.51
C ASN A 222 40.20 -0.91 14.82
N LYS A 223 40.28 -1.26 16.11
CA LYS A 223 39.73 -2.47 16.72
C LYS A 223 38.20 -2.37 16.76
N ARG A 224 37.53 -2.84 15.71
CA ARG A 224 36.07 -3.01 15.68
C ARG A 224 35.66 -4.06 16.70
N LYS A 225 35.16 -3.58 17.84
CA LYS A 225 34.45 -4.37 18.85
C LYS A 225 33.12 -4.84 18.24
N ARG A 226 33.02 -6.12 17.91
CA ARG A 226 31.75 -6.80 17.65
C ARG A 226 31.17 -7.15 19.03
N ASP A 227 30.10 -6.46 19.40
CA ASP A 227 29.27 -6.89 20.52
C ASP A 227 28.28 -7.91 19.98
N ASP A 228 28.53 -9.18 20.33
CA ASP A 228 27.60 -10.29 20.16
C ASP A 228 26.36 -10.04 21.02
N ARG A 229 25.24 -9.77 20.37
CA ARG A 229 23.93 -9.65 21.03
C ARG A 229 23.20 -10.97 20.85
N GLU A 230 23.54 -11.89 21.74
CA GLU A 230 22.85 -13.16 21.99
C GLU A 230 21.41 -12.83 22.45
N SER A 231 20.43 -13.18 21.63
CA SER A 231 19.01 -13.02 21.95
C SER A 231 18.47 -14.32 22.52
N ASP A 232 18.49 -14.43 23.84
CA ASP A 232 17.69 -15.41 24.59
C ASP A 232 16.21 -15.13 24.36
N ILE A 233 15.58 -15.93 23.50
CA ILE A 233 14.13 -16.02 23.36
C ILE A 233 13.70 -17.27 24.13
N ASP A 234 13.54 -17.11 25.44
CA ASP A 234 12.90 -18.12 26.30
C ASP A 234 11.39 -17.82 26.35
N GLY A 235 10.61 -18.60 25.59
CA GLY A 235 9.16 -18.50 25.52
C GLY A 235 8.50 -19.51 26.46
N PRO A 236 7.54 -19.11 27.31
CA PRO A 236 6.96 -20.03 28.29
C PRO A 236 6.00 -21.03 27.64
N ALA A 237 6.29 -22.32 27.86
CA ALA A 237 5.42 -23.43 27.49
C ALA A 237 4.08 -23.36 28.24
N LYS A 238 2.99 -23.11 27.52
CA LYS A 238 1.62 -23.25 28.03
C LYS A 238 1.26 -24.73 28.18
N LYS A 239 1.13 -25.17 29.44
CA LYS A 239 0.59 -26.49 29.82
C LYS A 239 -0.93 -26.44 29.78
N ILE A 240 -1.54 -26.99 28.73
CA ILE A 240 -2.98 -27.22 28.64
C ILE A 240 -3.30 -28.49 29.45
N ARG A 241 -4.00 -28.34 30.57
CA ARG A 241 -4.67 -29.46 31.25
C ARG A 241 -6.11 -29.52 30.76
N GLN A 242 -6.42 -30.56 30.00
CA GLN A 242 -7.78 -31.05 29.81
C GLN A 242 -8.27 -31.66 31.13
N ALA A 243 -9.48 -31.31 31.54
CA ALA A 243 -10.27 -32.09 32.49
C ALA A 243 -11.62 -32.36 31.83
N SER A 244 -11.80 -33.59 31.36
CA SER A 244 -13.11 -34.16 31.02
C SER A 244 -13.67 -34.85 32.27
N SER A 245 -14.85 -34.46 32.70
CA SER A 245 -15.72 -35.26 33.56
C SER A 245 -17.14 -34.74 33.42
N GLY A 246 -17.91 -35.40 32.56
CA GLY A 246 -19.36 -35.36 32.46
C GLY A 246 -19.81 -36.71 31.93
#